data_AF-A0A8J1UGP5-F1
#
_entry.id   AF-A0A8J1UGP5-F1
#
_cell.length_a   1.000
_cell.length_b   1.000
_cell.length_c   1.000
_cell.angle_alpha   90.00
_cell.angle_beta   90.00
_cell.angle_gamma   90.00
#
_symmetry.space_group_name_H-M   'P 1'
#
loop_
_entity.id
_entity.type
_entity.pdbx_description
1 polymer ?
#
loop_
_entity_poly.entity_id
_entity_poly.type
_entity_poly.pdbx_seq_one_letter_code
_entity_poly.pdbx_strand_id
1 'polypeptide(L)'
;MIVFKDIFNDCELATDASNPVLVDDFVYEFKATHVKRRSDTIDDSKIGGNKSAEDAEVGHDDGSTTTEGYDFVLDNKLEIFDLPKKNLYLKELKKYVNKIKEKLSETDPERFPEFKAKVEAYKDTLMKKFKKLQFYVHSEAILKSDDGFPGMIVILEFRENEQGEETYIFQLFKDGLNKEKY
;
A
#
# COMPACT_ATOMS: atom_id res chain seq x y z
N MET A 1 7.42 -1.33 -17.95
CA MET A 1 7.13 -1.21 -16.50
C MET A 1 5.91 -2.05 -16.19
N ILE A 2 5.87 -2.74 -15.06
CA ILE A 2 4.70 -3.51 -14.62
C ILE A 2 4.04 -2.77 -13.45
N VAL A 3 2.74 -2.58 -13.54
CA VAL A 3 1.90 -2.03 -12.47
C VAL A 3 1.02 -3.15 -11.90
N PHE A 4 0.94 -3.21 -10.58
CA PHE A 4 0.10 -4.16 -9.85
C PHE A 4 -1.18 -3.44 -9.41
N LYS A 5 -2.30 -3.80 -10.00
CA LYS A 5 -3.61 -3.21 -9.73
C LYS A 5 -4.49 -4.14 -8.91
N ASP A 6 -5.20 -3.60 -7.92
CA ASP A 6 -6.21 -4.36 -7.19
C ASP A 6 -7.36 -4.77 -8.12
N ILE A 7 -7.75 -6.04 -8.06
CA ILE A 7 -8.78 -6.57 -8.96
C ILE A 7 -10.20 -6.06 -8.67
N PHE A 8 -10.44 -5.43 -7.50
CA PHE A 8 -11.78 -5.02 -7.08
C PHE A 8 -12.07 -3.56 -7.36
N ASN A 9 -11.06 -2.69 -7.30
CA ASN A 9 -11.23 -1.25 -7.47
C ASN A 9 -10.27 -0.61 -8.50
N ASP A 10 -9.47 -1.43 -9.20
CA ASP A 10 -8.49 -1.00 -10.22
C ASP A 10 -7.45 0.02 -9.72
N CYS A 11 -7.29 0.16 -8.40
CA CYS A 11 -6.27 1.04 -7.83
C CYS A 11 -4.88 0.43 -8.02
N GLU A 12 -3.90 1.28 -8.36
CA GLU A 12 -2.50 0.90 -8.47
C GLU A 12 -1.90 0.77 -7.07
N LEU A 13 -1.50 -0.45 -6.69
CA LEU A 13 -0.98 -0.72 -5.34
C LEU A 13 0.54 -0.80 -5.28
N ALA A 14 1.19 -1.13 -6.40
CA ALA A 14 2.63 -1.24 -6.50
C ALA A 14 3.11 -1.20 -7.96
N THR A 15 4.42 -1.07 -8.14
CA THR A 15 5.10 -1.24 -9.43
C THR A 15 6.29 -2.19 -9.31
N ASP A 16 6.77 -2.73 -10.44
CA ASP A 16 7.97 -3.59 -10.47
C ASP A 16 9.28 -2.83 -10.23
N ALA A 17 9.27 -1.50 -10.23
CA ALA A 17 10.43 -0.68 -9.91
C ALA A 17 11.00 -0.95 -8.50
N SER A 18 10.13 -1.38 -7.58
CA SER A 18 10.52 -1.76 -6.21
C SER A 18 11.09 -3.19 -6.10
N ASN A 19 11.30 -3.88 -7.23
CA ASN A 19 11.87 -5.23 -7.31
C ASN A 19 11.21 -6.25 -6.36
N PRO A 20 9.89 -6.52 -6.50
CA PRO A 20 9.19 -7.41 -5.59
C PRO A 20 9.71 -8.84 -5.61
N VAL A 21 9.69 -9.48 -4.44
CA VAL A 21 9.95 -10.92 -4.29
C VAL A 21 8.62 -11.65 -4.18
N LEU A 22 8.36 -12.61 -5.06
CA LEU A 22 7.21 -13.51 -4.94
C LEU A 22 7.58 -14.67 -4.00
N VAL A 23 6.90 -14.74 -2.85
CA VAL A 23 7.10 -15.78 -1.85
C VAL A 23 5.95 -16.80 -1.93
N ASP A 24 6.32 -18.07 -1.99
CA ASP A 24 5.40 -19.23 -2.00
C ASP A 24 4.30 -19.14 -3.08
N ASP A 25 4.60 -18.50 -4.22
CA ASP A 25 3.62 -18.23 -5.28
C ASP A 25 2.30 -17.59 -4.77
N PHE A 26 2.38 -16.76 -3.71
CA PHE A 26 1.20 -16.32 -2.96
C PHE A 26 1.26 -14.86 -2.51
N VAL A 27 2.41 -14.39 -2.02
CA VAL A 27 2.57 -13.00 -1.54
C VAL A 27 3.71 -12.34 -2.30
N TYR A 28 3.48 -11.13 -2.80
CA TYR A 28 4.57 -10.25 -3.21
C TYR A 28 5.05 -9.45 -2.00
N GLU A 29 6.35 -9.52 -1.74
CA GLU A 29 7.04 -8.72 -0.72
C GLU A 29 7.81 -7.58 -1.37
N PHE A 30 7.61 -6.38 -0.83
CA PHE A 30 8.27 -5.15 -1.26
C PHE A 30 9.03 -4.55 -0.08
N LYS A 31 10.33 -4.30 -0.26
CA LYS A 31 11.13 -3.59 0.74
C LYS A 31 10.86 -2.09 0.62
N ALA A 32 10.68 -1.43 1.75
CA ALA A 32 10.48 0.00 1.84
C ALA A 32 11.49 0.66 2.78
N THR A 33 11.68 1.95 2.59
CA THR A 33 12.51 2.80 3.45
C THR A 33 11.66 3.93 4.03
N HIS A 34 11.90 4.27 5.29
CA HIS A 34 11.30 5.47 5.86
C HIS A 34 12.03 6.72 5.33
N VAL A 35 11.29 7.62 4.68
CA VAL A 35 11.83 8.79 4.00
C VAL A 35 11.15 10.08 4.44
N LYS A 36 11.87 11.19 4.32
CA LYS A 36 11.35 12.55 4.51
C LYS A 36 11.58 13.34 3.23
N ARG A 37 10.51 13.73 2.55
CA ARG A 37 10.52 14.45 1.27
C ARG A 37 10.07 15.90 1.51
N ARG A 38 10.83 16.88 1.04
CA ARG A 38 10.33 18.25 0.94
C ARG A 38 9.48 18.34 -0.33
N SER A 39 8.26 18.87 -0.20
CA SER A 39 7.46 19.21 -1.36
C SER A 39 8.00 20.51 -1.94
N ASP A 40 8.89 20.42 -2.94
CA ASP A 40 9.21 21.55 -3.81
C ASP A 40 8.01 21.81 -4.74
N THR A 41 6.91 22.32 -4.17
CA THR A 41 5.74 22.75 -4.93
C THR A 41 5.56 24.25 -4.80
N ILE A 42 6.61 25.01 -5.13
CA ILE A 42 6.44 26.31 -5.78
C ILE A 42 7.45 26.33 -6.93
N ASP A 43 6.97 25.99 -8.12
CA ASP A 43 7.65 26.38 -9.37
C ASP A 43 7.52 27.91 -9.48
N ASP A 44 8.41 28.65 -8.82
CA ASP A 44 8.51 30.11 -8.89
C ASP A 44 8.76 30.59 -10.33
N SER A 45 9.06 29.68 -11.27
CA SER A 45 9.11 29.93 -12.71
C SER A 45 7.72 30.20 -13.35
N LYS A 46 6.61 29.98 -12.64
CA LYS A 46 5.23 30.19 -13.16
C LYS A 46 4.49 31.39 -12.58
N ILE A 47 5.04 32.11 -11.60
CA ILE A 47 4.52 33.43 -11.21
C ILE A 47 5.12 34.48 -12.14
N GLY A 48 4.60 34.48 -13.37
CA GLY A 48 4.85 35.53 -14.34
C GLY A 48 4.33 36.88 -13.84
N GLY A 49 5.26 37.78 -13.54
CA GLY A 49 5.10 39.23 -13.66
C GLY A 49 4.30 39.94 -12.56
N ASN A 50 5.01 40.53 -11.59
CA ASN A 50 5.17 41.99 -11.56
C ASN A 50 6.30 42.38 -10.59
N LYS A 51 7.30 43.12 -11.09
CA LYS A 51 8.29 43.83 -10.27
C LYS A 51 7.60 45.02 -9.60
N SER A 52 7.56 45.07 -8.28
CA SER A 52 7.72 46.34 -7.57
C SER A 52 8.22 46.07 -6.16
N ALA A 53 9.38 46.66 -5.86
CA ALA A 53 9.99 46.73 -4.55
C ALA A 53 9.02 47.35 -3.53
N GLU A 54 9.01 46.86 -2.29
CA GLU A 54 9.25 47.62 -1.05
C GLU A 54 9.52 46.63 0.10
N ASP A 55 10.36 47.12 1.01
CA ASP A 55 10.94 46.48 2.19
C ASP A 55 9.87 46.04 3.22
N ALA A 56 9.89 44.78 3.60
CA ALA A 56 9.48 44.33 4.93
C ALA A 56 10.08 42.94 5.19
N GLU A 57 10.86 42.85 6.25
CA GLU A 57 11.29 41.64 6.94
C GLU A 57 10.10 40.70 7.19
N VAL A 58 9.83 39.80 6.23
CA VAL A 58 8.90 38.68 6.42
C VAL A 58 9.77 37.47 6.69
N GLY A 59 9.68 36.93 7.91
CA GLY A 59 10.19 35.59 8.21
C GLY A 59 9.63 34.64 7.15
N HIS A 60 10.53 34.14 6.29
CA HIS A 60 10.20 33.17 5.27
C HIS A 60 9.90 31.84 5.98
N ASP A 61 8.65 31.70 6.42
CA ASP A 61 8.02 30.40 6.58
C ASP A 61 7.95 29.83 5.15
N ASP A 62 9.03 29.16 4.77
CA ASP A 62 9.13 28.39 3.54
C ASP A 62 7.95 27.42 3.54
N GLY A 63 6.95 27.67 2.69
CA GLY A 63 5.72 26.90 2.57
C GLY A 63 5.94 25.46 2.09
N SER A 64 7.15 24.92 2.25
CA SER A 64 7.53 23.55 1.97
C SER A 64 6.86 22.62 2.97
N THR A 65 5.71 22.08 2.57
CA THR A 65 5.11 20.95 3.30
C THR A 65 6.08 19.78 3.20
N THR A 66 6.69 19.40 4.31
CA THR A 66 7.55 18.22 4.37
C THR A 66 6.66 16.99 4.59
N THR A 67 6.66 16.05 3.64
CA THR A 67 5.94 14.79 3.74
C THR A 67 6.89 13.70 4.23
N GLU A 68 6.54 13.05 5.33
CA GLU A 68 7.33 11.98 5.96
C GLU A 68 6.52 10.68 5.96
N GLY A 69 7.17 9.55 5.68
CA GLY A 69 6.54 8.24 5.64
C GLY A 69 7.37 7.22 4.87
N TYR A 70 6.82 6.03 4.64
CA TYR A 70 7.49 5.01 3.82
C TYR A 70 7.41 5.39 2.34
N ASP A 71 8.53 5.29 1.62
CA ASP A 71 8.58 5.50 0.17
C ASP A 71 7.48 4.74 -0.58
N PHE A 72 7.28 3.47 -0.26
CA PHE A 72 6.23 2.62 -0.83
C PHE A 72 4.81 3.18 -0.59
N VAL A 73 4.55 3.79 0.56
CA VAL A 73 3.24 4.38 0.88
C VAL A 73 3.05 5.66 0.08
N LEU A 74 4.07 6.51 0.01
CA LEU A 74 4.02 7.80 -0.67
C LEU A 74 3.89 7.61 -2.19
N ASP A 75 4.65 6.69 -2.77
CA ASP A 75 4.69 6.45 -4.22
C ASP A 75 3.40 5.82 -4.74
N ASN A 76 2.75 4.98 -3.93
CA ASN A 76 1.51 4.28 -4.30
C ASN A 76 0.25 4.90 -3.67
N LYS A 77 0.35 6.10 -3.08
CA LYS A 77 -0.77 6.86 -2.48
C LYS A 77 -1.61 6.02 -1.51
N LEU A 78 -0.92 5.26 -0.67
CA LEU A 78 -1.54 4.43 0.35
C LEU A 78 -1.82 5.25 1.60
N GLU A 79 -2.87 4.89 2.31
CA GLU A 79 -3.27 5.51 3.58
C GLU A 79 -3.42 4.46 4.66
N ILE A 80 -3.20 4.86 5.91
CA ILE A 80 -3.37 3.98 7.06
C ILE A 80 -4.83 3.52 7.13
N PHE A 81 -5.00 2.21 7.26
CA PHE A 81 -6.29 1.59 7.50
C PHE A 81 -6.31 1.04 8.93
N ASP A 82 -6.87 1.83 9.85
CA ASP A 82 -6.76 1.52 11.28
C ASP A 82 -7.56 0.26 11.66
N LEU A 83 -6.83 -0.78 12.03
CA LEU A 83 -7.37 -2.06 12.49
C LEU A 83 -6.75 -2.41 13.85
N PRO A 84 -7.16 -1.74 14.94
CA PRO A 84 -6.49 -1.85 16.24
C PRO A 84 -6.70 -3.22 16.92
N LYS A 85 -7.61 -4.05 16.39
CA LYS A 85 -7.97 -5.35 16.96
C LYS A 85 -7.90 -6.44 15.90
N LYS A 86 -7.32 -7.58 16.26
CA LYS A 86 -7.24 -8.79 15.42
C LYS A 86 -8.58 -9.14 14.75
N ASN A 87 -9.67 -9.10 15.50
CA ASN A 87 -10.99 -9.45 14.98
C ASN A 87 -11.49 -8.53 13.87
N LEU A 88 -11.06 -7.26 13.83
CA LEU A 88 -11.40 -6.33 12.75
C LEU A 88 -10.67 -6.70 11.47
N TYR A 89 -9.35 -6.95 11.55
CA TYR A 89 -8.59 -7.46 10.41
C TYR A 89 -9.14 -8.80 9.91
N LEU A 90 -9.44 -9.75 10.81
CA LEU A 90 -10.00 -11.04 10.44
C LEU A 90 -11.37 -10.91 9.73
N LYS A 91 -12.18 -9.94 10.13
CA LYS A 91 -13.46 -9.64 9.47
C LYS A 91 -13.23 -9.17 8.03
N GLU A 92 -12.32 -8.21 7.82
CA GLU A 92 -12.04 -7.70 6.48
C GLU A 92 -11.32 -8.73 5.60
N LEU A 93 -10.37 -9.49 6.14
CA LEU A 93 -9.74 -10.61 5.43
C LEU A 93 -10.77 -11.66 5.00
N LYS A 94 -11.77 -11.97 5.85
CA LYS A 94 -12.84 -12.90 5.48
C LYS A 94 -13.68 -12.37 4.32
N LYS A 95 -14.04 -11.08 4.32
CA LYS A 95 -14.74 -10.46 3.19
C LYS A 95 -13.89 -10.52 1.91
N TYR A 96 -12.62 -10.19 2.03
CA TYR A 96 -11.66 -10.23 0.93
C TYR A 96 -11.55 -11.63 0.32
N VAL A 97 -11.37 -12.68 1.13
CA VAL A 97 -11.32 -14.07 0.66
C VAL A 97 -12.61 -14.49 -0.05
N ASN A 98 -13.77 -14.03 0.42
CA ASN A 98 -15.04 -14.30 -0.25
C ASN A 98 -15.12 -13.62 -1.63
N LYS A 99 -14.69 -12.36 -1.74
CA LYS A 99 -14.64 -11.63 -3.01
C LYS A 99 -13.65 -12.27 -3.99
N ILE A 100 -12.50 -12.75 -3.51
CA ILE A 100 -11.54 -13.52 -4.32
C ILE A 100 -12.17 -14.83 -4.79
N LYS A 101 -12.92 -15.53 -3.93
CA LYS A 101 -13.66 -16.74 -4.33
C LYS A 101 -14.59 -16.47 -5.49
N GLU A 102 -15.36 -15.39 -5.41
CA GLU A 102 -16.28 -14.98 -6.48
C GLU A 102 -15.51 -14.74 -7.77
N LYS A 103 -14.41 -13.98 -7.73
CA LYS A 103 -13.59 -13.72 -8.93
C LYS A 103 -12.89 -14.94 -9.52
N LEU A 104 -12.23 -15.75 -8.69
CA LEU A 104 -11.58 -16.97 -9.16
C LEU A 104 -12.59 -17.98 -9.71
N SER A 105 -13.84 -18.02 -9.21
CA SER A 105 -14.86 -18.90 -9.78
C SER A 105 -15.20 -18.58 -11.25
N GLU A 106 -15.00 -17.33 -11.67
CA GLU A 106 -15.22 -16.86 -13.05
C GLU A 106 -13.98 -17.04 -13.94
N THR A 107 -12.77 -16.89 -13.37
CA THR A 107 -11.51 -16.78 -14.15
C THR A 107 -10.59 -17.97 -14.03
N ASP A 108 -10.47 -18.59 -12.84
CA ASP A 108 -9.58 -19.72 -12.55
C ASP A 108 -10.07 -20.50 -11.31
N PRO A 109 -11.11 -21.35 -11.47
CA PRO A 109 -11.79 -21.98 -10.34
C PRO A 109 -10.90 -22.99 -9.59
N GLU A 110 -9.85 -23.51 -10.23
CA GLU A 110 -8.92 -24.48 -9.64
C GLU A 110 -7.93 -23.81 -8.67
N ARG A 111 -7.72 -22.50 -8.80
CA ARG A 111 -6.80 -21.74 -7.95
C ARG A 111 -7.34 -21.42 -6.56
N PHE A 112 -8.65 -21.26 -6.41
CA PHE A 112 -9.24 -20.85 -5.13
C PHE A 112 -8.94 -21.79 -3.94
N PRO A 113 -8.99 -23.13 -4.08
CA PRO A 113 -8.61 -24.04 -3.00
C PRO A 113 -7.18 -23.80 -2.48
N GLU A 114 -6.22 -23.59 -3.39
CA GLU A 114 -4.82 -23.32 -3.03
C GLU A 114 -4.69 -21.96 -2.33
N PHE A 115 -5.27 -20.90 -2.91
CA PHE A 115 -5.29 -19.57 -2.30
C PHE A 115 -5.87 -19.61 -0.88
N LYS A 116 -7.02 -20.26 -0.71
CA LYS A 116 -7.69 -20.35 0.59
C LYS A 116 -6.81 -21.04 1.63
N ALA A 117 -6.16 -22.16 1.27
CA ALA A 117 -5.28 -22.88 2.18
C ALA A 117 -4.07 -22.02 2.60
N LYS A 118 -3.44 -21.31 1.65
CA LYS A 118 -2.31 -20.42 1.93
C LYS A 118 -2.72 -19.22 2.79
N VAL A 119 -3.86 -18.60 2.51
CA VAL A 119 -4.40 -17.52 3.35
C VAL A 119 -4.70 -18.00 4.77
N GLU A 120 -5.27 -19.20 4.94
CA GLU A 120 -5.57 -19.74 6.27
C GLU A 120 -4.30 -19.95 7.11
N ALA A 121 -3.24 -20.51 6.52
CA ALA A 121 -1.95 -20.68 7.18
C ALA A 121 -1.24 -19.34 7.46
N TYR A 122 -1.27 -18.43 6.48
CA TYR A 122 -0.64 -17.13 6.57
C TYR A 122 -1.32 -16.22 7.60
N LYS A 123 -2.65 -16.26 7.69
CA LYS A 123 -3.46 -15.59 8.71
C LYS A 123 -2.97 -15.93 10.11
N ASP A 124 -2.71 -17.20 10.42
CA ASP A 124 -2.24 -17.60 11.75
C ASP A 124 -0.85 -17.02 12.06
N THR A 125 0.02 -16.91 11.06
CA THR A 125 1.33 -16.25 11.16
C THR A 125 1.18 -14.76 11.45
N LEU A 126 0.33 -14.07 10.70
CA LEU A 126 0.01 -12.64 10.93
C LEU A 126 -0.55 -12.42 12.34
N MET A 127 -1.44 -13.31 12.82
CA MET A 127 -2.04 -13.17 14.15
C MET A 127 -1.02 -13.28 15.27
N LYS A 128 0.04 -14.07 15.11
CA LYS A 128 1.15 -14.12 16.09
C LYS A 128 1.93 -12.80 16.14
N LYS A 129 2.06 -12.13 15.00
CA LYS A 129 2.85 -10.90 14.83
C LYS A 129 2.02 -9.61 14.82
N PHE A 130 0.70 -9.67 15.05
CA PHE A 130 -0.24 -8.57 14.82
C PHE A 130 0.18 -7.20 15.36
N LYS A 131 0.87 -7.15 16.51
CA LYS A 131 1.36 -5.89 17.09
C LYS A 131 2.47 -5.20 16.29
N LYS A 132 3.15 -5.95 15.42
CA LYS A 132 4.20 -5.48 14.51
C LYS A 132 3.68 -5.23 13.09
N LEU A 133 2.35 -5.29 12.91
CA LEU A 133 1.71 -5.07 11.63
C LEU A 133 1.06 -3.69 11.60
N GLN A 134 1.18 -3.02 10.46
CA GLN A 134 0.35 -1.90 10.09
C GLN A 134 -0.40 -2.25 8.80
N PHE A 135 -1.57 -1.67 8.63
CA PHE A 135 -2.46 -1.97 7.52
C PHE A 135 -2.72 -0.72 6.72
N TYR A 136 -2.75 -0.86 5.40
CA TYR A 136 -2.91 0.24 4.46
C TYR A 136 -3.92 -0.13 3.38
N VAL A 137 -4.56 0.88 2.81
CA VAL A 137 -5.41 0.76 1.62
C VAL A 137 -5.05 1.90 0.67
N HIS A 138 -5.38 1.78 -0.62
CA HIS A 138 -5.21 2.90 -1.53
C HIS A 138 -6.21 4.02 -1.15
N SER A 139 -5.75 5.28 -1.15
CA SER A 139 -6.56 6.46 -0.78
C SER A 139 -7.91 6.55 -1.53
N GLU A 140 -7.93 6.16 -2.81
CA GLU A 140 -9.14 6.17 -3.63
C GLU A 140 -9.98 4.88 -3.53
N ALA A 141 -9.54 3.86 -2.79
CA ALA A 141 -10.14 2.52 -2.83
C ALA A 141 -11.62 2.52 -2.45
N ILE A 142 -11.98 3.23 -1.38
CA ILE A 142 -13.37 3.33 -0.90
C ILE A 142 -14.24 4.10 -1.90
N LEU A 143 -13.71 5.16 -2.51
CA LEU A 143 -14.42 5.98 -3.48
C LEU A 143 -14.71 5.22 -4.78
N LYS A 144 -13.82 4.29 -5.16
CA LYS A 144 -13.97 3.45 -6.36
C LYS A 144 -14.79 2.18 -6.13
N SER A 145 -15.32 1.93 -4.93
CA SER A 145 -16.14 0.75 -4.63
C SER A 145 -17.58 1.14 -4.28
N ASP A 146 -18.56 0.61 -5.02
CA ASP A 146 -19.98 0.90 -4.81
C ASP A 146 -20.51 0.46 -3.43
N ASP A 147 -19.93 -0.61 -2.87
CA ASP A 147 -20.29 -1.17 -1.56
C ASP A 147 -19.37 -0.69 -0.42
N GLY A 148 -18.47 0.27 -0.69
CA GLY A 148 -17.48 0.77 0.26
C GLY A 148 -16.42 -0.27 0.66
N PHE A 149 -16.24 -1.33 -0.12
CA PHE A 149 -15.19 -2.32 0.09
C PHE A 149 -13.81 -1.74 -0.30
N PRO A 150 -12.81 -1.76 0.60
CA PRO A 150 -11.50 -1.18 0.31
C PRO A 150 -10.63 -1.97 -0.68
N GLY A 151 -11.10 -3.12 -1.19
CA GLY A 151 -10.25 -4.03 -1.96
C GLY A 151 -9.16 -4.66 -1.08
N MET A 152 -7.96 -4.81 -1.63
CA MET A 152 -6.82 -5.34 -0.89
C MET A 152 -6.36 -4.42 0.25
N ILE A 153 -6.23 -5.01 1.44
CA ILE A 153 -5.50 -4.41 2.55
C ILE A 153 -4.03 -4.79 2.40
N VAL A 154 -3.19 -3.80 2.19
CA VAL A 154 -1.73 -3.95 2.13
C VAL A 154 -1.18 -4.04 3.55
N ILE A 155 -0.32 -5.03 3.79
CA ILE A 155 0.21 -5.30 5.13
C ILE A 155 1.66 -4.84 5.19
N LEU A 156 1.98 -3.97 6.14
CA LEU A 156 3.35 -3.66 6.50
C LEU A 156 3.76 -4.52 7.68
N GLU A 157 4.83 -5.32 7.53
CA GLU A 157 5.48 -6.05 8.61
C GLU A 157 6.83 -5.43 8.92
N PHE A 158 7.04 -5.13 10.20
CA PHE A 158 8.35 -4.80 10.74
C PHE A 158 9.16 -6.08 11.03
N ARG A 159 10.30 -6.24 10.38
CA ARG A 159 11.24 -7.35 10.59
C ARG A 159 12.57 -6.81 11.09
N GLU A 160 13.12 -7.44 12.12
CA GLU A 160 14.43 -7.13 12.69
C GLU A 160 15.30 -8.39 12.57
N ASN A 161 16.53 -8.24 12.08
CA ASN A 161 17.48 -9.35 12.01
C ASN A 161 18.24 -9.52 13.34
N GLU A 162 19.06 -10.55 13.46
CA GLU A 162 19.85 -10.82 14.67
C GLU A 162 20.87 -9.71 15.02
N GLN A 163 21.16 -8.84 14.06
CA GLN A 163 22.06 -7.69 14.21
C GLN A 163 21.31 -6.41 14.61
N GLY A 164 19.99 -6.45 14.75
CA GLY A 164 19.14 -5.30 15.07
C GLY A 164 18.82 -4.41 13.88
N GLU A 165 19.11 -4.83 12.65
CA GLU A 165 18.75 -4.06 11.46
C GLU A 165 17.26 -4.23 11.15
N GLU A 166 16.58 -3.08 11.10
CA GLU A 166 15.15 -2.99 10.82
C GLU A 166 14.88 -3.00 9.31
N THR A 167 13.88 -3.78 8.90
CA THR A 167 13.39 -3.82 7.52
C THR A 167 11.88 -3.72 7.50
N TYR A 168 11.37 -2.89 6.60
CA TYR A 168 9.95 -2.63 6.40
C TYR A 168 9.49 -3.39 5.15
N ILE A 169 8.62 -4.38 5.33
CA ILE A 169 8.16 -5.25 4.25
C ILE A 169 6.66 -5.05 4.02
N PHE A 170 6.32 -4.52 2.85
CA PHE A 170 4.93 -4.44 2.37
C PHE A 170 4.57 -5.75 1.64
N GLN A 171 3.37 -6.26 1.94
CA GLN A 171 2.93 -7.59 1.53
C GLN A 171 1.56 -7.50 0.85
N LEU A 172 1.49 -8.00 -0.39
CA LEU A 172 0.30 -7.99 -1.23
C LEU A 172 -0.01 -9.40 -1.73
N PHE A 173 -1.29 -9.82 -1.70
CA PHE A 173 -1.69 -11.15 -2.17
C PHE A 173 -1.67 -11.23 -3.71
N LYS A 174 -0.94 -12.20 -4.26
CA LYS A 174 -0.80 -12.40 -5.71
C LYS A 174 -2.16 -12.52 -6.42
N ASP A 175 -3.05 -13.35 -5.87
CA ASP A 175 -4.36 -13.65 -6.46
C ASP A 175 -5.34 -12.45 -6.42
N GLY A 176 -4.95 -11.37 -5.73
CA GLY A 176 -5.67 -10.12 -5.67
C GLY A 176 -5.20 -9.04 -6.63
N LEU A 177 -4.24 -9.35 -7.52
CA LEU A 177 -3.58 -8.37 -8.37
C LEU A 177 -3.71 -8.73 -9.85
N ASN A 178 -4.07 -7.73 -10.65
CA ASN A 178 -3.84 -7.73 -12.08
C ASN A 178 -2.49 -7.07 -12.38
N LYS A 179 -1.72 -7.67 -13.29
CA LYS A 179 -0.47 -7.08 -13.78
C LYS A 179 -0.70 -6.44 -15.13
N GLU A 180 -0.45 -5.15 -15.20
CA GLU A 180 -0.51 -4.39 -16.44
C GLU A 180 0.91 -4.01 -16.89
N LYS A 181 1.23 -4.29 -18.15
CA LYS A 181 2.54 -4.01 -18.73
C LYS A 181 2.44 -2.79 -19.65
N TYR A 182 3.27 -1.79 -19.34
CA TYR A 182 3.54 -0.62 -20.18
C TYR A 182 4.90 -0.74 -20.86
#